data_AF-J0QV91-F1
#
_entry.id   AF-J0QV91-F1
#
_cell.length_a   1.000
_cell.length_b   1.000
_cell.length_c   1.000
_cell.angle_alpha   90.00
_cell.angle_beta   90.00
_cell.angle_gamma   90.00
#
_symmetry.space_group_name_H-M   'P 1'
#
loop_
_entity.id
_entity.type
_entity.pdbx_description
1 polymer ?
#
loop_
_entity_poly.entity_id
_entity_poly.type
_entity_poly.pdbx_seq_one_letter_code
_entity_poly.pdbx_strand_id
1 'polypeptide(L)'
;MNQREDFKELIKSIRIKFNWTQSEMAKTFSVTQAAVSKWEKRGSISLMNYLKLRQLQDSLVSLPSEFTDGCVGSRLGCDQTDGQQY
;
A
#
# COMPACT_ATOMS: atom_id res chain seq x y z
N MET A 1 12.17 -5.16 -18.52
CA MET A 1 11.58 -4.85 -17.19
C MET A 1 10.10 -5.20 -17.25
N ASN A 2 9.64 -6.12 -16.41
CA ASN A 2 8.26 -6.61 -16.42
C ASN A 2 7.36 -5.63 -15.67
N GLN A 3 6.73 -4.71 -16.39
CA GLN A 3 5.93 -3.62 -15.81
C GLN A 3 4.89 -4.06 -14.75
N ARG A 4 4.36 -5.28 -14.84
CA ARG A 4 3.41 -5.83 -13.86
C ARG A 4 4.01 -6.17 -12.50
N GLU A 5 5.28 -6.56 -12.47
CA GLU A 5 6.02 -6.85 -11.24
C GLU A 5 6.33 -5.54 -10.50
N ASP A 6 6.70 -4.50 -11.27
CA ASP A 6 7.04 -3.17 -10.76
C ASP A 6 5.89 -2.51 -9.99
N PHE A 7 4.63 -2.68 -10.44
CA PHE A 7 3.47 -2.07 -9.76
C PHE A 7 3.16 -2.71 -8.40
N LYS A 8 3.27 -4.03 -8.27
CA LYS A 8 2.98 -4.72 -7.00
C LYS A 8 3.98 -4.30 -5.94
N GLU A 9 5.25 -4.26 -6.32
CA GLU A 9 6.35 -3.89 -5.43
C GLU A 9 6.31 -2.41 -5.07
N LEU A 10 5.89 -1.53 -6.00
CA LEU A 10 5.68 -0.11 -5.70
C LEU A 10 4.60 0.09 -4.62
N ILE A 11 3.45 -0.56 -4.76
CA ILE A 11 2.32 -0.41 -3.82
C ILE A 11 2.70 -0.92 -2.43
N LYS A 12 3.35 -2.09 -2.35
CA LYS A 12 3.88 -2.61 -1.10
C LYS A 12 4.91 -1.67 -0.49
N SER A 13 5.84 -1.15 -1.30
CA SER A 13 6.89 -0.26 -0.82
C SER A 13 6.32 1.01 -0.21
N ILE A 14 5.31 1.60 -0.84
CA ILE A 14 4.60 2.77 -0.29
C ILE A 14 3.92 2.39 1.02
N ARG A 15 3.19 1.27 1.06
CA ARG A 15 2.51 0.81 2.27
C ARG A 15 3.49 0.63 3.44
N ILE A 16 4.64 0.01 3.21
CA ILE A 16 5.68 -0.21 4.22
C ILE A 16 6.28 1.13 4.67
N LYS A 17 6.60 2.03 3.73
CA LYS A 17 7.17 3.35 4.05
C LYS A 17 6.25 4.21 4.93
N PHE A 18 4.94 4.14 4.71
CA PHE A 18 3.96 4.85 5.53
C PHE A 18 3.50 4.05 6.76
N ASN A 19 4.02 2.82 6.95
CA ASN A 19 3.58 1.87 7.97
C ASN A 19 2.04 1.70 8.02
N TRP A 20 1.40 1.74 6.85
CA TRP A 20 -0.05 1.63 6.73
C TRP A 20 -0.52 0.19 6.64
N THR A 21 -1.65 -0.10 7.26
CA THR A 21 -2.45 -1.27 6.94
C THR A 21 -3.16 -1.09 5.61
N GLN A 22 -3.64 -2.19 4.99
CA GLN A 22 -4.43 -2.10 3.76
C GLN A 22 -5.69 -1.23 3.94
N SER A 23 -6.28 -1.23 5.14
CA SER A 23 -7.46 -0.44 5.48
C SER A 23 -7.16 1.05 5.58
N GLU A 24 -6.02 1.42 6.15
CA GLU A 24 -5.59 2.82 6.21
C GLU A 24 -5.28 3.36 4.82
N MET A 25 -4.56 2.57 4.01
CA MET A 25 -4.34 2.90 2.61
C MET A 25 -5.68 3.03 1.87
N ALA A 26 -6.64 2.13 2.11
CA ALA A 26 -7.96 2.23 1.51
C ALA A 26 -8.69 3.53 1.88
N LYS A 27 -8.63 3.94 3.16
CA LYS A 27 -9.20 5.21 3.64
C LYS A 27 -8.54 6.42 2.97
N THR A 28 -7.20 6.44 2.89
CA THR A 28 -6.45 7.54 2.25
C THR A 28 -6.78 7.69 0.77
N PHE A 29 -7.01 6.57 0.08
CA PHE A 29 -7.33 6.57 -1.35
C PHE A 29 -8.83 6.63 -1.63
N SER A 30 -9.68 6.67 -0.59
CA SER A 30 -11.14 6.56 -0.67
C SER A 30 -11.60 5.36 -1.50
N VAL A 31 -10.92 4.22 -1.32
CA VAL A 31 -11.25 2.94 -1.95
C VAL A 31 -11.59 1.90 -0.89
N THR A 32 -11.99 0.70 -1.31
CA THR A 32 -12.22 -0.42 -0.39
C THR A 32 -10.90 -1.14 -0.08
N GLN A 33 -10.81 -1.78 1.09
CA GLN A 33 -9.67 -2.65 1.45
C GLN A 33 -9.47 -3.77 0.43
N ALA A 34 -10.56 -4.31 -0.11
CA ALA A 34 -10.53 -5.32 -1.17
C ALA A 34 -9.86 -4.81 -2.46
N ALA A 35 -10.03 -3.52 -2.80
CA ALA A 35 -9.34 -2.91 -3.92
C ALA A 35 -7.83 -2.90 -3.69
N VAL A 36 -7.36 -2.48 -2.51
CA VAL A 36 -5.93 -2.49 -2.14
C VAL A 36 -5.35 -3.91 -2.20
N SER A 37 -6.05 -4.90 -1.65
CA SER A 37 -5.65 -6.31 -1.72
C SER A 37 -5.55 -6.81 -3.17
N LYS A 38 -6.47 -6.40 -4.04
CA LYS A 38 -6.42 -6.71 -5.48
C LYS A 38 -5.24 -6.02 -6.17
N TRP A 39 -4.88 -4.81 -5.77
CA TRP A 39 -3.73 -4.11 -6.34
C TRP A 39 -2.42 -4.84 -6.03
N GLU A 40 -2.24 -5.28 -4.79
CA GLU A 40 -1.04 -6.01 -4.37
C GLU A 40 -0.95 -7.41 -4.97
N LYS A 41 -2.09 -8.09 -5.18
CA LYS A 41 -2.13 -9.46 -5.74
C LYS A 41 -2.05 -9.47 -7.27
N ARG A 42 -2.90 -8.68 -7.93
CA ARG A 42 -3.09 -8.71 -9.39
C ARG A 42 -2.36 -7.58 -10.13
N GLY A 43 -1.86 -6.54 -9.43
CA GLY A 43 -1.23 -5.39 -10.06
C GLY A 43 -2.19 -4.51 -10.87
N SER A 44 -3.50 -4.62 -10.61
CA SER A 44 -4.54 -3.92 -11.37
C SER A 44 -5.02 -2.70 -10.59
N ILE A 45 -4.44 -1.54 -10.89
CA ILE A 45 -4.77 -0.25 -10.27
C ILE A 45 -5.28 0.74 -11.34
N SER A 46 -6.22 1.60 -10.96
CA SER A 46 -6.65 2.72 -11.81
C SER A 46 -5.53 3.75 -11.95
N LEU A 47 -5.39 4.34 -13.15
CA LEU A 47 -4.42 5.40 -13.43
C LEU A 47 -4.50 6.54 -12.41
N MET A 48 -5.71 6.93 -11.99
CA MET A 48 -5.90 8.02 -11.02
C MET A 48 -5.28 7.70 -9.66
N ASN A 49 -5.43 6.46 -9.18
CA ASN A 49 -4.85 6.03 -7.91
C ASN A 49 -3.34 5.82 -8.02
N TYR A 50 -2.87 5.39 -9.18
CA TYR A 50 -1.43 5.35 -9.47
C TYR A 50 -0.79 6.74 -9.41
N LEU A 51 -1.41 7.75 -10.02
CA LEU A 51 -0.90 9.13 -9.96
C LEU A 51 -0.86 9.65 -8.51
N LYS A 52 -1.90 9.38 -7.72
CA LYS A 52 -1.92 9.70 -6.28
C LYS A 52 -0.78 9.02 -5.51
N LEU A 53 -0.52 7.73 -5.78
CA LEU A 53 0.61 7.00 -5.18
C LEU A 53 1.94 7.62 -5.53
N ARG A 54 2.12 8.01 -6.80
CA ARG A 54 3.34 8.67 -7.27
C ARG A 54 3.55 10.03 -6.61
N GLN A 55 2.49 10.82 -6.44
CA GLN A 55 2.57 12.10 -5.73
C GLN A 55 2.99 11.92 -4.28
N LEU A 56 2.45 10.91 -3.58
CA LEU A 56 2.88 10.59 -2.21
C LEU A 56 4.34 10.13 -2.16
N GLN A 57 4.78 9.32 -3.12
CA GLN A 57 6.17 8.90 -3.22
C GLN A 57 7.13 10.08 -3.46
N ASP A 58 6.76 11.00 -4.35
CA ASP A 58 7.57 12.18 -4.68
C ASP A 58 7.69 13.13 -3.48
N SER A 59 6.59 13.34 -2.75
CA SER A 59 6.58 14.11 -1.51
C SER A 59 7.47 13.50 -0.41
N LEU A 60 7.67 12.18 -0.41
CA LEU A 60 8.59 11.51 0.52
C LEU A 60 10.06 11.63 0.10
N VAL A 61 10.35 11.77 -1.21
CA VAL A 61 11.72 11.91 -1.72
C VAL A 61 12.29 13.31 -1.42
N SER A 62 11.43 14.29 -1.15
CA SER A 62 11.83 15.67 -0.81
C SER A 62 12.20 15.89 0.67
N LEU A 63 12.07 14.88 1.53
CA LEU A 63 12.55 14.92 2.92
C LEU A 63 13.83 14.07 3.04
N PRO A 64 15.03 14.68 3.17
CA PRO A 64 16.18 13.96 3.67
C PRO A 64 15.96 13.78 5.18
N SER A 65 15.39 12.64 5.59
CA SER A 65 15.28 12.37 7.03
C SER A 65 16.46 11.52 7.46
N GLU A 66 17.42 12.20 8.08
CA GLU A 66 18.11 11.69 9.25
C GLU A 66 17.13 10.89 10.15
N PHE A 67 17.63 9.75 10.62
CA PHE A 67 17.29 9.06 11.86
C PHE A 67 15.88 9.28 12.44
N THR A 68 15.03 8.27 12.33
CA THR A 68 14.23 7.86 13.50
C THR A 68 14.34 6.35 13.68
N ASP A 69 15.16 6.03 14.69
CA ASP A 69 15.26 4.77 15.40
C ASP A 69 14.06 4.62 16.36
N GLY A 70 13.61 3.36 16.56
CA GLY A 70 12.78 2.94 17.70
C GLY A 70 11.28 2.75 17.39
N CYS A 71 10.76 1.50 17.31
CA CYS A 71 10.22 0.67 18.41
C CYS A 71 8.90 1.26 19.01
N VAL A 72 7.77 0.57 19.28
CA VAL A 72 7.35 -0.83 19.50
C VAL A 72 5.83 -0.92 19.24
N GLY A 73 5.30 -2.09 18.88
CA GLY A 73 3.91 -2.27 18.45
C GLY A 73 2.85 -2.59 19.50
N SER A 74 1.66 -2.99 19.03
CA SER A 74 0.82 -4.07 19.58
C SER A 74 -0.48 -4.26 18.80
N ARG A 75 -0.65 -5.51 18.32
CA ARG A 75 -1.87 -6.34 18.29
C ARG A 75 -3.22 -5.66 17.99
N LEU A 76 -3.79 -5.99 16.83
CA LEU A 76 -5.15 -6.55 16.74
C LEU A 76 -5.26 -7.37 15.46
N GLY A 77 -5.63 -8.65 15.62
CA GLY A 77 -5.75 -9.61 14.53
C GLY A 77 -6.77 -9.15 13.49
N CYS A 78 -6.42 -9.32 12.22
CA CYS A 78 -7.39 -9.30 11.14
C CYS A 78 -7.67 -10.76 10.78
N ASP A 79 -8.79 -11.23 11.30
CA ASP A 79 -9.50 -12.44 10.93
C ASP A 79 -9.51 -12.60 9.40
N GLN A 80 -8.82 -13.64 8.92
CA GLN A 80 -8.95 -14.10 7.54
C GLN A 80 -10.23 -14.93 7.47
N THR A 81 -11.35 -14.30 7.13
CA THR A 81 -12.52 -15.05 6.69
C THR A 81 -12.43 -15.34 5.20
N ASP A 82 -12.48 -16.65 4.96
CA ASP A 82 -12.58 -17.40 3.73
C ASP A 82 -13.60 -16.82 2.73
N GLY A 83 -13.34 -17.06 1.45
CA GLY A 83 -14.27 -16.73 0.37
C GLY A 83 -13.91 -17.52 -0.87
N GLN A 84 -14.07 -18.83 -0.77
CA GLN A 84 -13.93 -19.82 -1.82
C GLN A 84 -14.47 -19.40 -3.19
N GLN A 85 -13.69 -19.81 -4.17
CA GLN A 85 -13.99 -20.05 -5.56
C GLN A 85 -15.33 -20.81 -5.72
N TYR A 86 -16.24 -20.25 -6.51
CA TYR A 86 -17.26 -21.00 -7.24
C TYR A 86 -17.05 -20.76 -8.73
#